data_AF-A0A8X6VN61-F1
#
_entry.id   AF-A0A8X6VN61-F1
#
_cell.length_a   1.000
_cell.length_b   1.000
_cell.length_c   1.000
_cell.angle_alpha   90.00
_cell.angle_beta   90.00
_cell.angle_gamma   90.00
#
_symmetry.space_group_name_H-M   'P 1'
#
loop_
_entity.id
_entity.type
_entity.pdbx_description
1 polymer ?
#
loop_
_entity_poly.entity_id
_entity_poly.type
_entity_poly.pdbx_seq_one_letter_code
_entity_poly.pdbx_strand_id
1 'polypeptide(L)'
;MQDGAPPHIARRVKDLLRMSFGDDRVLSRHFHHAWPPRSPDFSPCDYWLWGYLKSQVYRDRPTSLGMLKDNIRLQCLTITPDMLYNAVHNIIPRLQLLFRNDGEHIEHFL
;
A
#
# COMPACT_ATOMS: atom_id res chain seq x y z
N MET A 1 6.96 3.44 0.71
CA MET A 1 6.16 3.86 -0.45
C MET A 1 4.95 4.58 0.07
N GLN A 2 4.67 5.77 -0.43
CA GLN A 2 3.53 6.57 0.01
C GLN A 2 2.94 7.27 -1.20
N ASP A 3 1.61 7.39 -1.25
CA ASP A 3 0.96 8.05 -2.36
C ASP A 3 1.27 9.56 -2.40
N GLY A 4 0.87 10.20 -3.49
CA GLY A 4 1.10 11.63 -3.71
C GLY A 4 0.07 12.55 -3.05
N ALA A 5 -0.68 12.09 -2.04
CA ALA A 5 -1.73 12.91 -1.41
C ALA A 5 -1.14 14.17 -0.73
N PRO A 6 -1.83 15.33 -0.71
CA PRO A 6 -1.28 16.58 -0.19
C PRO A 6 -0.67 16.51 1.22
N PRO A 7 -1.29 15.82 2.20
CA PRO A 7 -0.68 15.66 3.53
C PRO A 7 0.65 14.88 3.51
N HIS A 8 0.80 13.94 2.57
CA HIS A 8 1.93 13.03 2.47
C HIS A 8 3.16 13.65 1.78
N ILE A 9 2.94 14.73 1.01
CA ILE A 9 4.00 15.46 0.29
C ILE A 9 4.30 16.83 0.91
N ALA A 10 3.69 17.12 2.07
CA ALA A 10 3.96 18.34 2.83
C ALA A 10 5.44 18.44 3.19
N ARG A 11 6.01 19.66 3.20
CA ARG A 11 7.44 19.90 3.43
C ARG A 11 7.97 19.16 4.67
N ARG A 12 7.28 19.30 5.81
CA ARG A 12 7.67 18.64 7.08
C ARG A 12 7.71 17.11 6.96
N VAL A 13 6.80 16.50 6.20
CA VAL A 13 6.78 15.05 5.98
C VAL A 13 7.95 14.65 5.09
N LYS A 14 8.22 15.40 4.02
CA LYS A 14 9.38 15.13 3.16
C LYS A 14 10.70 15.25 3.90
N ASP A 15 10.85 16.29 4.72
CA ASP A 15 12.06 16.49 5.54
C ASP A 15 12.26 15.31 6.51
N LEU A 16 11.19 14.86 7.17
CA LEU A 16 11.23 13.67 8.02
C LEU A 16 11.67 12.41 7.24
N LEU A 17 11.06 12.17 6.07
CA LEU A 17 11.39 11.02 5.23
C LEU A 17 12.86 11.05 4.76
N ARG A 18 13.37 12.23 4.40
CA ARG A 18 14.80 12.40 4.05
C ARG A 18 15.71 12.09 5.23
N MET A 19 15.39 12.58 6.42
CA MET A 19 16.18 12.32 7.62
C MET A 19 16.20 10.83 7.98
N SER A 20 15.06 10.14 7.85
CA SER A 20 14.95 8.72 8.22
C SER A 20 15.49 7.77 7.16
N PHE A 21 15.29 8.07 5.88
CA PHE A 21 15.53 7.12 4.78
C PHE A 21 16.50 7.63 3.71
N GLY A 22 16.79 8.93 3.66
CA GLY A 22 17.54 9.54 2.55
C GLY A 22 16.69 9.72 1.29
N ASP A 23 17.28 10.29 0.24
CA ASP A 23 16.55 10.57 -1.01
C ASP A 23 16.36 9.33 -1.91
N ASP A 24 17.25 8.34 -1.83
CA ASP A 24 17.26 7.16 -2.72
C ASP A 24 16.37 6.00 -2.26
N ARG A 25 15.88 6.02 -1.03
CA ARG A 25 15.05 4.92 -0.47
C ARG A 25 13.57 5.28 -0.37
N VAL A 26 13.18 6.46 -0.86
CA VAL A 26 11.81 6.96 -0.76
C VAL A 26 11.17 7.02 -2.13
N LEU A 27 10.13 6.19 -2.31
CA LEU A 27 9.19 6.29 -3.43
C LEU A 27 8.07 7.26 -3.06
N SER A 28 8.14 8.49 -3.56
CA SER A 28 7.13 9.55 -3.34
C SER A 28 7.28 10.68 -4.34
N ARG A 29 6.30 11.57 -4.44
CA ARG A 29 6.35 12.74 -5.34
C ARG A 29 7.43 13.72 -4.87
N HIS A 30 8.24 14.23 -5.80
CA HIS A 30 9.36 15.15 -5.54
C HIS A 30 10.54 14.53 -4.76
N PHE A 31 10.68 13.21 -4.82
CA PHE A 31 11.90 12.48 -4.47
C PHE A 31 12.60 11.98 -5.75
N HIS A 32 13.81 11.44 -5.61
CA HIS A 32 14.59 10.89 -6.73
C HIS A 32 13.81 9.80 -7.48
N HIS A 33 13.15 8.91 -6.73
CA HIS A 33 12.25 7.92 -7.29
C HIS A 33 10.80 8.36 -7.15
N ALA A 34 10.28 8.98 -8.21
CA ALA A 34 8.92 9.50 -8.23
C ALA A 34 7.87 8.37 -8.26
N TRP A 35 6.84 8.52 -7.43
CA TRP A 35 5.66 7.66 -7.49
C TRP A 35 4.64 8.18 -8.50
N PRO A 36 4.17 7.36 -9.47
CA PRO A 36 3.18 7.79 -10.44
C PRO A 36 1.84 8.15 -9.76
N PRO A 37 1.15 9.21 -10.22
CA PRO A 37 -0.16 9.55 -9.70
C PRO A 37 -1.18 8.47 -10.09
N ARG A 38 -2.17 8.21 -9.20
CA ARG A 38 -3.28 7.28 -9.45
C ARG A 38 -2.85 5.83 -9.71
N SER A 39 -1.82 5.37 -9.03
CA SER A 39 -1.32 3.98 -9.14
C SER A 39 -1.53 3.18 -7.86
N PRO A 40 -2.79 2.91 -7.44
CA PRO A 40 -3.06 2.01 -6.32
C PRO A 40 -2.55 0.58 -6.62
N ASP A 41 -2.45 0.23 -7.90
CA ASP A 41 -1.94 -1.05 -8.40
C ASP A 41 -0.53 -1.42 -7.92
N PHE A 42 0.25 -0.46 -7.40
CA PHE A 42 1.62 -0.72 -6.95
C PHE A 42 1.79 -0.61 -5.44
N SER A 43 0.73 -0.29 -4.69
CA SER A 43 0.76 -0.21 -3.24
C SER A 43 0.24 -1.51 -2.63
N PRO A 44 1.08 -2.31 -1.92
CA PRO A 44 0.63 -3.54 -1.26
C PRO A 44 -0.52 -3.32 -0.28
N CYS A 45 -0.62 -2.11 0.27
CA CYS A 45 -1.75 -1.72 1.10
C CYS A 45 -3.04 -1.69 0.30
N ASP A 46 -3.01 -1.08 -0.89
CA ASP A 46 -4.21 -0.83 -1.71
C ASP A 46 -4.66 -2.07 -2.48
N TYR A 47 -3.76 -2.78 -3.16
CA TYR A 47 -4.15 -3.95 -3.95
C TYR A 47 -4.37 -5.22 -3.14
N TRP A 48 -3.93 -5.27 -1.87
CA TRP A 48 -4.04 -6.47 -1.05
C TRP A 48 -4.52 -6.21 0.38
N LEU A 49 -3.77 -5.44 1.18
CA LEU A 49 -4.00 -5.38 2.64
C LEU A 49 -5.40 -4.92 3.00
N TRP A 50 -5.88 -3.82 2.42
CA TRP A 50 -7.18 -3.25 2.77
C TRP A 50 -8.34 -4.17 2.38
N GLY A 51 -8.27 -4.79 1.20
CA GLY A 51 -9.25 -5.79 0.76
C GLY A 51 -9.25 -7.02 1.66
N TYR A 52 -8.06 -7.55 1.96
CA TYR A 52 -7.88 -8.68 2.86
C TYR A 52 -8.44 -8.39 4.25
N LEU A 53 -7.97 -7.32 4.92
CA LEU A 53 -8.42 -6.96 6.26
C LEU A 53 -9.93 -6.72 6.29
N LYS A 54 -10.50 -6.00 5.31
CA LYS A 54 -11.95 -5.81 5.22
C LYS A 54 -12.70 -7.14 5.18
N SER A 55 -12.21 -8.11 4.41
CA SER A 55 -12.84 -9.44 4.31
C SER A 55 -12.79 -10.25 5.60
N GLN A 56 -11.80 -10.00 6.47
CA GLN A 56 -11.66 -10.70 7.76
C GLN A 56 -12.39 -9.97 8.88
N VAL A 57 -12.15 -8.66 9.02
CA VAL A 57 -12.65 -7.81 10.11
C VAL A 57 -14.17 -7.77 10.16
N TYR A 58 -14.83 -7.81 9.00
CA TYR A 58 -16.29 -7.73 8.89
C TYR A 58 -17.00 -9.10 8.97
N ARG A 59 -16.29 -10.22 9.10
CA ARG A 59 -16.93 -11.55 9.28
C ARG A 59 -17.83 -11.58 10.50
N ASP A 60 -17.35 -11.01 11.61
CA ASP A 60 -18.07 -10.98 12.89
C ASP A 60 -19.08 -9.84 13.00
N ARG A 61 -19.30 -9.09 11.91
CA ARG A 61 -20.25 -7.96 11.82
C ARG A 61 -20.16 -7.02 13.03
N PRO A 62 -19.00 -6.37 13.25
CA PRO A 62 -18.82 -5.50 14.40
C PRO A 62 -19.88 -4.39 14.44
N THR A 63 -20.59 -4.27 15.57
CA THR A 63 -21.68 -3.31 15.76
C THR A 63 -21.25 -2.06 16.53
N SER A 64 -19.98 -1.99 16.94
CA SER A 64 -19.40 -0.85 17.63
C SER A 64 -17.99 -0.54 17.13
N LEU A 65 -17.56 0.70 17.35
CA LEU A 65 -16.19 1.13 17.04
C LEU A 65 -15.15 0.36 17.85
N GLY A 66 -15.46 -0.02 19.09
CA GLY A 66 -14.58 -0.84 19.94
C GLY A 66 -14.31 -2.20 19.31
N MET A 67 -15.38 -2.93 18.99
CA MET A 67 -15.28 -4.22 18.30
C MET A 67 -14.55 -4.11 16.98
N LEU A 68 -14.83 -3.07 16.18
CA LEU A 68 -14.15 -2.87 14.91
C LEU A 68 -12.63 -2.71 15.10
N LYS A 69 -12.21 -1.89 16.07
CA LYS A 69 -10.78 -1.69 16.38
C LYS A 69 -10.12 -2.98 16.87
N ASP A 70 -10.80 -3.74 17.71
CA ASP A 70 -10.26 -4.99 18.26
C ASP A 70 -10.16 -6.07 17.19
N ASN A 71 -11.16 -6.18 16.31
CA ASN A 71 -11.11 -7.05 15.14
C ASN A 71 -9.94 -6.67 14.22
N ILE A 72 -9.73 -5.38 13.92
CA ILE A 72 -8.59 -4.94 13.11
C ILE A 72 -7.27 -5.39 13.75
N ARG A 73 -7.08 -5.17 15.06
CA ARG A 73 -5.86 -5.58 15.75
C ARG A 73 -5.66 -7.10 15.68
N LEU A 74 -6.71 -7.87 15.95
CA LEU A 74 -6.64 -9.33 15.93
C LEU A 74 -6.29 -9.85 14.53
N GLN A 75 -6.95 -9.35 13.48
CA GLN A 75 -6.69 -9.79 12.11
C GLN A 75 -5.33 -9.30 11.57
N CYS A 76 -4.79 -8.19 12.08
CA CYS A 76 -3.40 -7.82 11.77
C CYS A 76 -2.40 -8.82 12.36
N LEU A 77 -2.67 -9.38 13.55
CA LEU A 77 -1.80 -10.38 14.18
C LEU A 77 -1.81 -11.74 13.46
N THR A 78 -2.83 -12.02 12.66
CA THR A 78 -2.90 -13.25 11.86
C THR A 78 -2.17 -13.14 10.52
N ILE A 79 -1.69 -11.95 10.14
CA ILE A 79 -0.90 -11.76 8.92
C ILE A 79 0.47 -12.41 9.12
N THR A 80 0.76 -13.44 8.33
CA THR A 80 2.04 -14.15 8.41
C THR A 80 3.14 -13.41 7.66
N PRO A 81 4.43 -13.68 7.99
CA PRO A 81 5.55 -13.19 7.21
C PRO A 81 5.47 -13.56 5.72
N ASP A 82 4.99 -14.77 5.39
CA ASP A 82 4.83 -15.21 3.99
C ASP A 82 3.77 -14.41 3.26
N MET A 83 2.67 -14.04 3.92
CA MET A 83 1.65 -13.17 3.34
C MET A 83 2.23 -11.79 3.03
N LEU A 84 3.03 -11.22 3.94
CA LEU A 84 3.72 -9.94 3.70
C LEU A 84 4.74 -10.05 2.58
N TYR A 85 5.54 -11.11 2.57
CA TYR A 85 6.52 -11.38 1.52
C TYR A 85 5.83 -11.46 0.16
N ASN A 86 4.78 -12.26 0.04
CA ASN A 86 4.00 -12.40 -1.19
C ASN A 86 3.32 -11.11 -1.59
N ALA A 87 2.78 -10.34 -0.63
CA ALA A 87 2.19 -9.04 -0.90
C ALA A 87 3.24 -8.11 -1.52
N VAL A 88 4.42 -7.96 -0.93
CA VAL A 88 5.48 -7.09 -1.46
C VAL A 88 6.03 -7.61 -2.79
N HIS A 89 6.31 -8.91 -2.92
CA HIS A 89 6.88 -9.50 -4.13
C HIS A 89 5.93 -9.44 -5.33
N ASN A 90 4.61 -9.40 -5.10
CA ASN A 90 3.62 -9.23 -6.18
C ASN A 90 3.71 -7.88 -6.91
N ILE A 91 4.49 -6.91 -6.41
CA ILE A 91 4.76 -5.69 -7.17
C ILE A 91 5.51 -5.97 -8.48
N ILE A 92 6.37 -7.00 -8.51
CA ILE A 92 7.18 -7.34 -9.69
C ILE A 92 6.31 -7.76 -10.88
N PRO A 93 5.43 -8.78 -10.77
CA PRO A 93 4.56 -9.16 -11.89
C PRO A 93 3.58 -8.04 -12.28
N ARG A 94 3.13 -7.23 -11.31
CA ARG A 94 2.28 -6.05 -11.57
C ARG A 94 3.00 -4.99 -12.41
N LEU A 95 4.26 -4.69 -12.09
CA LEU A 95 5.10 -3.78 -12.88
C LEU A 95 5.38 -4.32 -14.29
N GLN A 96 5.63 -5.63 -14.43
CA GLN A 96 5.82 -6.27 -15.73
C GLN A 96 4.55 -6.21 -16.59
N LEU A 97 3.38 -6.36 -15.97
CA LEU A 97 2.09 -6.24 -16.66
C LEU A 97 1.82 -4.80 -17.08
N LEU A 98 2.11 -3.83 -16.21
CA LEU A 98 1.99 -2.41 -16.53
C LEU A 98 2.86 -2.05 -17.74
N PHE A 99 4.12 -2.48 -17.72
CA PHE A 99 5.06 -2.22 -18.82
C PHE A 99 4.56 -2.81 -20.15
N ARG A 100 3.94 -4.01 -20.11
CA ARG A 100 3.33 -4.64 -21.29
C ARG A 100 2.04 -3.95 -21.73
N ASN A 101 1.40 -3.21 -20.85
CA ASN A 101 0.14 -2.51 -21.08
C ASN A 101 0.36 -0.98 -21.22
N ASP A 102 1.56 -0.55 -21.63
CA ASP A 102 1.92 0.85 -21.88
C ASP A 102 1.56 1.84 -20.76
N GLY A 103 1.54 1.38 -19.50
CA GLY A 103 1.20 2.23 -18.36
C GLY A 103 -0.29 2.31 -18.01
N GLU A 104 -1.18 1.62 -18.73
CA GLU A 104 -2.62 1.59 -18.47
C GLU A 104 -3.00 0.60 -17.34
N HIS A 105 -4.24 0.73 -16.84
CA HIS A 105 -4.78 -0.09 -15.75
C HIS A 105 -4.65 -1.59 -16.00
N ILE A 106 -4.17 -2.33 -14.99
CA ILE A 106 -3.81 -3.73 -15.14
C ILE A 106 -4.77 -4.73 -14.47
N GLU A 107 -5.72 -4.26 -13.67
CA GLU A 107 -6.61 -5.12 -12.86
C GLU A 107 -7.38 -6.16 -13.69
N HIS A 108 -7.70 -5.85 -14.95
CA HIS A 108 -8.45 -6.75 -15.84
C HIS A 108 -7.63 -7.95 -16.35
N PHE A 109 -6.33 -8.00 -16.07
CA PHE A 109 -5.47 -9.14 -16.38
C PHE A 109 -5.00 -9.92 -15.14
N LEU A 110 -5.44 -9.53 -13.94
CA LEU A 110 -5.01 -10.10 -12.64
C LEU A 110 -6.03 -11.07 -12.04
#